data_AF-A0A1A8XBT8-F1
#
_entry.id   AF-A0A1A8XBT8-F1
#
_cell.length_a   1.000
_cell.length_b   1.000
_cell.length_c   1.000
_cell.angle_alpha   90.00
_cell.angle_beta   90.00
_cell.angle_gamma   90.00
#
_symmetry.space_group_name_H-M   'P 1'
#
loop_
_entity.id
_entity.type
_entity.pdbx_description
1 polymer ?
#
loop_
_entity_poly.entity_id
_entity_poly.type
_entity_poly.pdbx_seq_one_letter_code
_entity_poly.pdbx_strand_id
1 'polypeptide(L)'
;MEKCLPEYSRVLGISSFMYLSSSYFKNVKQHITKITNYLNKEHDKEKFRNECRELANYLIEKKKAPQYYSQRIWEGTLIYWLQYYYKNLNKYGGCPMILEKAHKDILELKYEEEDFCERRSKDLQAIKQLKSNHLRTCDGTYLKK
;
A
#
# COMPACT_ATOMS: atom_id res chain seq x y z
N MET A 1 -11.47 4.78 2.14
CA MET A 1 -10.87 4.74 0.78
C MET A 1 -10.69 3.34 0.20
N GLU A 2 -11.04 2.26 0.90
CA GLU A 2 -10.85 0.89 0.39
C GLU A 2 -11.63 0.61 -0.92
N LYS A 3 -12.79 1.24 -1.11
CA LYS A 3 -13.59 1.16 -2.36
C LYS A 3 -12.94 1.83 -3.58
N CYS A 4 -11.84 2.57 -3.38
CA CYS A 4 -11.09 3.21 -4.46
C CYS A 4 -9.89 2.37 -4.91
N LEU A 5 -9.62 1.24 -4.23
CA LEU A 5 -8.57 0.33 -4.67
C LEU A 5 -9.02 -0.39 -5.94
N PRO A 6 -8.11 -0.60 -6.89
CA PRO A 6 -8.46 -1.25 -8.13
C PRO A 6 -8.86 -2.70 -7.90
N GLU A 7 -10.11 -2.99 -8.24
CA GLU A 7 -10.67 -4.33 -8.18
C GLU A 7 -10.44 -4.99 -9.54
N TYR A 8 -9.35 -5.75 -9.64
CA TYR A 8 -9.00 -6.37 -10.91
C TYR A 8 -9.76 -7.68 -11.13
N SER A 9 -10.30 -7.86 -12.34
CA SER A 9 -10.97 -9.11 -12.74
C SER A 9 -9.96 -10.26 -12.82
N ARG A 10 -10.23 -11.34 -12.08
CA ARG A 10 -9.41 -12.56 -12.10
C ARG A 10 -9.77 -13.39 -13.33
N VAL A 11 -8.77 -13.81 -14.11
CA VAL A 11 -8.95 -14.78 -15.19
C VAL A 11 -8.46 -16.14 -14.67
N LEU A 12 -9.38 -17.09 -14.50
CA LEU A 12 -9.11 -18.47 -14.11
C LEU A 12 -9.32 -19.39 -15.32
N GLY A 13 -8.31 -20.19 -15.67
CA GLY A 13 -8.42 -21.18 -16.75
C GLY A 13 -7.13 -22.00 -16.90
N ILE A 14 -7.24 -23.20 -17.48
CA ILE A 14 -6.11 -24.14 -17.69
C ILE A 14 -4.92 -23.47 -18.41
N SER A 15 -5.21 -22.50 -19.27
CA SER A 15 -4.22 -21.68 -19.97
C SER A 15 -3.29 -20.87 -19.05
N SER A 16 -3.68 -20.52 -17.82
CA SER A 16 -2.80 -19.79 -16.89
C SER A 16 -1.64 -20.62 -16.39
N PHE A 17 -1.76 -21.96 -16.31
CA PHE A 17 -0.67 -22.82 -15.82
C PHE A 17 0.57 -22.77 -16.72
N MET A 18 0.38 -22.62 -18.04
CA MET A 18 1.49 -22.45 -19.00
C MET A 18 2.24 -21.12 -18.78
N TYR A 19 1.57 -20.11 -18.21
CA TYR A 19 2.16 -18.79 -17.95
C TYR A 19 2.98 -18.86 -16.65
N LEU A 20 2.53 -19.63 -15.67
CA LEU A 20 3.22 -19.86 -14.39
C LEU A 20 4.55 -20.60 -14.55
N SER A 21 4.64 -21.52 -15.51
CA SER A 21 5.86 -22.30 -15.74
C SER A 21 6.96 -21.49 -16.43
N SER A 22 6.60 -20.36 -17.07
CA SER A 22 7.54 -19.48 -17.76
C SER A 22 8.61 -18.92 -16.82
N SER A 23 9.85 -18.82 -17.31
CA SER A 23 10.95 -18.17 -16.59
C SER A 23 10.61 -16.71 -16.27
N TYR A 24 9.92 -16.04 -17.19
CA TYR A 24 9.49 -14.65 -17.01
C TYR A 24 8.58 -14.47 -15.79
N PHE A 25 7.51 -15.28 -15.67
CA PHE A 25 6.64 -15.21 -14.50
C PHE A 25 7.36 -15.58 -13.21
N LYS A 26 8.23 -16.61 -13.24
CA LYS A 26 9.03 -17.01 -12.07
C LYS A 26 9.90 -15.86 -11.57
N ASN A 27 10.55 -15.12 -12.46
CA ASN A 27 11.37 -13.95 -12.11
C ASN A 27 10.52 -12.84 -11.48
N VAL A 28 9.33 -12.55 -12.06
CA VAL A 28 8.38 -11.57 -11.49
C VAL A 28 7.95 -11.98 -10.08
N LYS A 29 7.54 -13.25 -9.91
CA LYS A 29 7.12 -13.80 -8.62
C LYS A 29 8.24 -13.73 -7.58
N GLN A 30 9.47 -14.09 -7.95
CA GLN A 30 10.63 -14.05 -7.05
C GLN A 30 10.94 -12.62 -6.60
N HIS A 31 10.95 -11.66 -7.54
CA HIS A 31 11.17 -10.25 -7.23
C HIS A 31 10.11 -9.73 -6.25
N ILE A 32 8.82 -9.96 -6.55
CA ILE A 32 7.71 -9.54 -5.68
C ILE A 32 7.83 -10.18 -4.31
N THR A 33 8.06 -11.49 -4.23
CA THR A 33 8.22 -12.20 -2.95
C THR A 33 9.34 -11.58 -2.11
N LYS A 34 10.49 -11.26 -2.73
CA LYS A 34 11.63 -10.64 -2.04
C LYS A 34 11.25 -9.27 -1.46
N ILE A 35 10.66 -8.40 -2.28
CA ILE A 35 10.30 -7.04 -1.85
C ILE A 35 9.17 -7.07 -0.81
N THR A 36 8.13 -7.89 -0.98
CA THR A 36 7.05 -7.99 0.02
C THR A 36 7.55 -8.55 1.34
N ASN A 37 8.51 -9.48 1.33
CA ASN A 37 9.14 -9.99 2.55
C ASN A 37 9.99 -8.92 3.25
N TYR A 38 10.68 -8.07 2.49
CA TYR A 38 11.38 -6.90 3.01
C TYR A 38 10.40 -5.91 3.64
N LEU A 39 9.36 -5.50 2.90
CA LEU A 39 8.34 -4.56 3.37
C LEU A 39 7.64 -5.01 4.66
N ASN A 40 7.36 -6.31 4.81
CA ASN A 40 6.78 -6.85 6.04
C ASN A 40 7.66 -6.62 7.27
N LYS A 41 8.98 -6.63 7.10
CA LYS A 41 9.98 -6.45 8.17
C LYS A 41 10.44 -5.01 8.33
N GLU A 42 10.14 -4.13 7.38
CA GLU A 42 10.52 -2.72 7.45
C GLU A 42 9.71 -1.98 8.53
N HIS A 43 10.41 -1.11 9.25
CA HIS A 43 9.91 -0.28 10.35
C HIS A 43 10.08 1.22 10.07
N ASP A 44 10.90 1.57 9.09
CA ASP A 44 11.03 2.94 8.59
C ASP A 44 9.90 3.24 7.59
N LYS A 45 9.08 4.24 7.93
CA LYS A 45 7.92 4.66 7.14
C LYS A 45 8.30 5.06 5.72
N GLU A 46 9.36 5.84 5.55
CA GLU A 46 9.75 6.38 4.25
C GLU A 46 10.37 5.30 3.37
N LYS A 47 11.20 4.41 3.93
CA LYS A 47 11.74 3.25 3.20
C LYS A 47 10.62 2.33 2.75
N PHE A 48 9.66 2.03 3.63
CA PHE A 48 8.51 1.21 3.27
C PHE A 48 7.74 1.79 2.09
N ARG A 49 7.41 3.09 2.15
CA ARG A 49 6.63 3.77 1.09
C ARG A 49 7.41 3.85 -0.22
N ASN A 50 8.70 4.16 -0.17
CA ASN A 50 9.56 4.21 -1.38
C ASN A 50 9.65 2.85 -2.06
N GLU A 51 9.90 1.78 -1.30
CA GLU A 51 9.96 0.42 -1.86
C GLU A 51 8.60 -0.03 -2.40
N CYS A 52 7.49 0.39 -1.77
CA CYS A 52 6.17 0.15 -2.33
C CYS A 52 5.95 0.86 -3.68
N ARG A 53 6.40 2.13 -3.81
CA ARG A 53 6.33 2.87 -5.08
C ARG A 53 7.14 2.21 -6.17
N GLU A 54 8.35 1.74 -5.86
CA GLU A 54 9.20 0.99 -6.79
C GLU A 54 8.54 -0.34 -7.20
N LEU A 55 7.94 -1.05 -6.24
CA LEU A 55 7.20 -2.28 -6.53
C LEU A 55 5.99 -2.03 -7.46
N ALA A 56 5.28 -0.91 -7.29
CA ALA A 56 4.21 -0.49 -8.18
C ALA A 56 4.72 -0.15 -9.58
N ASN A 57 5.83 0.60 -9.69
CA ASN A 57 6.48 0.91 -10.98
C ASN A 57 6.86 -0.38 -11.71
N TYR A 58 7.49 -1.31 -10.99
CA TYR A 58 7.88 -2.61 -11.52
C TYR A 58 6.68 -3.39 -12.05
N LEU A 59 5.58 -3.47 -11.29
CA LEU A 59 4.38 -4.19 -11.73
C LEU A 59 3.71 -3.55 -12.95
N ILE A 60 3.64 -2.22 -13.02
CA ILE A 60 3.13 -1.50 -14.19
C ILE A 60 3.95 -1.84 -15.44
N GLU A 61 5.28 -1.88 -15.31
CA GLU A 61 6.16 -2.29 -16.41
C GLU A 61 5.92 -3.74 -16.82
N LYS A 62 5.82 -4.65 -15.84
CA LYS A 62 5.61 -6.09 -16.08
C LYS A 62 4.16 -6.45 -16.44
N LYS A 63 3.22 -5.51 -16.40
CA LYS A 63 1.83 -5.70 -16.86
C LYS A 63 1.78 -6.05 -18.34
N LYS A 64 2.68 -5.52 -19.18
CA LYS A 64 2.71 -5.86 -20.60
C LYS A 64 3.10 -7.34 -20.78
N ALA A 65 2.28 -8.10 -21.50
CA ALA A 65 2.52 -9.51 -21.73
C ALA A 65 3.79 -9.73 -22.58
N PRO A 66 4.58 -10.78 -22.28
CA PRO A 66 5.66 -11.20 -23.16
C PRO A 66 5.13 -11.64 -24.53
N GLN A 67 6.03 -11.71 -25.51
CA GLN A 67 5.68 -12.17 -26.85
C GLN A 67 5.02 -13.55 -26.82
N TYR A 68 3.99 -13.75 -27.64
CA TYR A 68 3.18 -14.99 -27.75
C TYR A 68 2.25 -15.28 -26.56
N TYR A 69 2.21 -14.41 -25.54
CA TYR A 69 1.23 -14.50 -24.45
C TYR A 69 0.06 -13.55 -24.69
N SER A 70 -1.15 -14.00 -24.37
CA SER A 70 -2.34 -13.17 -24.39
C SER A 70 -2.28 -12.15 -23.26
N GLN A 71 -2.45 -10.87 -23.60
CA GLN A 71 -2.45 -9.76 -22.63
C GLN A 71 -3.45 -10.00 -21.50
N ARG A 72 -4.69 -10.39 -21.84
CA ARG A 72 -5.76 -10.63 -20.87
C ARG A 72 -5.42 -11.78 -19.91
N ILE A 73 -4.87 -12.87 -20.42
CA ILE A 73 -4.51 -14.04 -19.59
C ILE A 73 -3.31 -13.72 -18.70
N TRP A 74 -2.32 -12.99 -19.24
CA TRP A 74 -1.14 -12.56 -18.50
C TRP A 74 -1.51 -11.66 -17.31
N GLU A 75 -2.30 -10.61 -17.55
CA GLU A 75 -2.76 -9.71 -16.48
C GLU A 75 -3.55 -10.48 -15.42
N GLY A 76 -4.52 -11.29 -15.83
CA GLY A 76 -5.32 -12.10 -14.91
C GLY A 76 -4.46 -13.06 -14.07
N THR A 77 -3.40 -13.61 -14.66
CA THR A 77 -2.43 -14.47 -13.97
C THR A 77 -1.63 -13.67 -12.94
N LEU A 78 -1.12 -12.49 -13.31
CA LEU A 78 -0.42 -11.61 -12.37
C LEU A 78 -1.31 -11.28 -11.17
N ILE A 79 -2.53 -10.79 -11.41
CA ILE A 79 -3.51 -10.42 -10.37
C ILE A 79 -3.77 -11.60 -9.44
N TYR A 80 -4.20 -12.73 -10.00
CA TYR A 80 -4.66 -13.86 -9.20
C TYR A 80 -3.57 -14.43 -8.30
N TRP A 81 -2.37 -14.58 -8.83
CA TRP A 81 -1.28 -15.26 -8.14
C TRP A 81 -0.43 -14.34 -7.27
N LEU A 82 -0.32 -13.07 -7.63
CA LEU A 82 0.54 -12.13 -6.91
C LEU A 82 -0.20 -11.37 -5.81
N GLN A 83 -1.52 -11.20 -5.90
CA GLN A 83 -2.32 -10.52 -4.87
C GLN A 83 -2.08 -11.07 -3.44
N TYR A 84 -1.77 -12.36 -3.31
CA TYR A 84 -1.54 -13.00 -2.02
C TYR A 84 -0.38 -12.37 -1.25
N TYR A 85 0.67 -11.94 -1.95
CA TYR A 85 1.87 -11.36 -1.33
C TYR A 85 1.62 -9.96 -0.74
N TYR A 86 0.56 -9.29 -1.18
CA TYR A 86 0.21 -7.93 -0.72
C TYR A 86 -0.74 -7.91 0.48
N LYS A 87 -1.36 -9.05 0.83
CA LYS A 87 -2.45 -9.11 1.84
C LYS A 87 -2.10 -8.51 3.21
N ASN A 88 -0.84 -8.61 3.63
CA ASN A 88 -0.39 -8.18 4.96
C ASN A 88 0.42 -6.88 4.94
N LEU A 89 0.50 -6.19 3.79
CA LEU A 89 1.22 -4.94 3.67
C LEU A 89 0.32 -3.76 4.03
N ASN A 90 -0.10 -3.67 5.29
CA ASN A 90 -1.06 -2.67 5.78
C ASN A 90 -0.43 -1.55 6.61
N LYS A 91 0.88 -1.62 6.91
CA LYS A 91 1.61 -0.57 7.65
C LYS A 91 1.68 0.74 6.85
N TYR A 92 1.68 1.87 7.53
CA TYR A 92 2.00 3.19 6.96
C TYR A 92 1.11 3.63 5.78
N GLY A 93 -0.20 3.34 5.84
CA GLY A 93 -1.15 3.53 4.72
C GLY A 93 -1.20 2.35 3.73
N GLY A 94 -0.33 1.36 3.91
CA GLY A 94 -0.29 0.08 3.20
C GLY A 94 0.46 0.10 1.87
N CYS A 95 0.54 -1.07 1.25
CA CYS A 95 1.10 -1.26 -0.08
C CYS A 95 0.16 -2.15 -0.92
N PRO A 96 -0.78 -1.55 -1.67
CA PRO A 96 -1.67 -2.29 -2.56
C PRO A 96 -0.96 -2.71 -3.85
N MET A 97 -1.45 -3.78 -4.48
CA MET A 97 -0.98 -4.20 -5.79
C MET A 97 -1.47 -3.21 -6.86
N ILE A 98 -0.56 -2.54 -7.55
CA ILE A 98 -0.86 -1.55 -8.60
C ILE A 98 -0.32 -2.04 -9.94
N LEU A 99 -1.21 -2.14 -10.92
CA LEU A 99 -0.90 -2.54 -12.29
C LEU A 99 -1.10 -1.39 -13.28
N GLU A 100 -1.77 -0.31 -12.88
CA GLU A 100 -2.06 0.82 -13.76
C GLU A 100 -1.49 2.12 -13.21
N LYS A 101 -0.92 2.93 -14.11
CA LYS A 101 -0.34 4.22 -13.76
C LYS A 101 -1.37 5.15 -13.10
N ALA A 102 -2.63 5.10 -13.55
CA ALA A 102 -3.72 5.91 -12.98
C ALA A 102 -3.99 5.58 -11.50
N HIS A 103 -3.66 4.37 -11.03
CA HIS A 103 -3.83 3.98 -9.63
C HIS A 103 -2.65 4.38 -8.73
N LYS A 104 -1.57 4.96 -9.29
CA LYS A 104 -0.48 5.50 -8.48
C LYS A 104 -0.90 6.72 -7.67
N ASP A 105 -1.74 7.58 -8.25
CA ASP A 105 -2.20 8.78 -7.54
C ASP A 105 -3.03 8.39 -6.31
N ILE A 106 -3.76 7.28 -6.41
CA ILE A 106 -4.50 6.69 -5.27
C ILE A 106 -3.55 6.22 -4.17
N LEU A 107 -2.37 5.70 -4.50
CA LEU A 107 -1.35 5.32 -3.52
C LEU A 107 -0.85 6.53 -2.73
N GLU A 108 -0.51 7.61 -3.42
CA GLU A 108 -0.02 8.84 -2.78
C GLU A 108 -1.10 9.47 -1.91
N LEU A 109 -2.34 9.52 -2.37
CA LEU A 109 -3.47 10.01 -1.57
C LEU A 109 -3.67 9.21 -0.28
N LYS A 110 -3.44 7.88 -0.30
CA LYS A 110 -3.49 7.06 0.93
C LYS A 110 -2.36 7.42 1.90
N TYR A 111 -1.16 7.71 1.39
CA TYR A 111 -0.04 8.14 2.24
C TYR A 111 -0.27 9.52 2.84
N GLU A 112 -0.80 10.45 2.06
CA GLU A 112 -1.19 11.77 2.54
C GLU A 112 -2.28 11.71 3.62
N GLU A 113 -3.28 10.86 3.44
CA GLU A 113 -4.33 10.65 4.44
C GLU A 113 -3.79 10.06 5.74
N GLU A 114 -2.96 9.03 5.66
CA GLU A 114 -2.31 8.43 6.83
C GLU A 114 -1.52 9.50 7.61
N ASP A 115 -0.71 10.30 6.90
CA ASP A 115 0.09 11.37 7.52
C ASP A 115 -0.77 12.47 8.13
N PHE A 116 -1.88 12.82 7.47
CA PHE A 116 -2.85 13.75 8.02
C PHE A 116 -3.49 13.23 9.31
N CYS A 117 -3.89 11.96 9.33
CA CYS A 117 -4.46 11.31 10.50
C CYS A 117 -3.46 11.23 11.67
N GLU A 118 -2.20 10.88 11.39
CA GLU A 118 -1.11 10.90 12.39
C GLU A 118 -0.94 12.30 13.00
N ARG A 119 -0.86 13.34 12.16
CA ARG A 119 -0.71 14.74 12.62
C ARG A 119 -1.91 15.18 13.46
N ARG A 120 -3.13 14.97 12.96
CA ARG A 120 -4.37 15.32 13.66
C ARG A 120 -4.44 14.69 15.05
N SER A 121 -4.04 13.42 15.18
CA SER A 121 -4.02 12.72 16.47
C SER A 121 -3.07 13.40 17.47
N LYS A 122 -1.85 13.73 17.02
CA LYS A 122 -0.84 14.44 17.82
C LYS A 122 -1.34 15.82 18.26
N ASP A 123 -1.93 16.59 17.35
CA ASP A 123 -2.45 17.92 17.63
C ASP A 123 -3.59 17.87 18.67
N LEU A 124 -4.52 16.92 18.52
CA LEU A 124 -5.60 16.71 19.49
C LEU A 124 -5.08 16.29 20.87
N GLN A 125 -4.02 15.48 20.92
CA GLN A 125 -3.39 15.09 22.17
C GLN A 125 -2.72 16.30 22.86
N ALA A 126 -1.99 17.13 22.10
CA ALA A 126 -1.38 18.35 22.60
C ALA A 126 -2.45 19.32 23.15
N ILE A 127 -3.55 19.52 22.43
CA ILE A 127 -4.68 20.35 22.89
C ILE A 127 -5.28 19.81 24.19
N LYS A 128 -5.47 18.49 24.32
CA LYS A 128 -5.97 17.87 25.56
C LYS A 128 -5.03 18.10 26.74
N GLN A 129 -3.72 17.96 26.52
CA GLN A 129 -2.71 18.21 27.55
C GLN A 129 -2.72 19.67 28.00
N LEU A 130 -2.80 20.62 27.05
CA LEU A 130 -2.90 22.05 27.35
C LEU A 130 -4.16 22.36 28.18
N LYS A 131 -5.33 21.83 27.78
CA LYS A 131 -6.58 22.01 28.55
C LYS A 131 -6.49 21.42 29.97
N SER A 132 -5.91 20.23 30.12
CA SER A 132 -5.74 19.59 31.43
C SER A 132 -4.77 20.37 32.33
N ASN A 133 -3.66 20.87 31.78
CA ASN A 133 -2.69 21.68 32.52
C ASN A 133 -3.28 23.03 32.92
N HIS A 134 -4.08 23.67 32.06
CA HIS A 134 -4.81 24.89 32.39
C HIS A 134 -5.79 24.66 33.54
N LEU A 135 -6.55 23.56 33.53
CA LEU A 135 -7.47 23.22 34.64
C LEU A 135 -6.75 22.94 35.96
N ARG A 136 -5.51 22.42 35.92
CA ARG A 136 -4.69 22.18 37.12
C ARG A 136 -4.00 23.43 37.66
N THR A 137 -3.78 24.44 36.83
CA THR A 137 -3.04 25.67 37.18
C THR A 137 -3.97 26.85 37.46
N CYS A 138 -5.24 26.78 37.03
CA CYS A 138 -6.28 27.67 37.52
C CYS A 138 -6.75 27.22 38.91
N ASP A 139 -5.96 27.53 39.94
CA ASP A 139 -6.52 27.73 41.27
C ASP A 139 -7.58 28.83 41.16
N GLY A 140 -8.77 28.60 41.72
CA GLY A 140 -9.90 29.54 41.70
C GLY A 140 -9.67 30.87 42.43
N THR A 141 -8.42 31.29 42.61
CA THR A 141 -8.02 32.55 43.22
C THR A 141 -8.35 33.75 42.34
N TYR A 142 -8.46 33.58 41.02
CA TYR A 142 -8.79 34.67 40.09
C TYR A 142 -10.30 34.93 39.90
N LEU A 143 -11.16 34.01 40.34
CA LEU A 143 -12.62 34.11 40.19
C LEU A 143 -13.34 34.58 41.46
N LYS A 144 -12.61 34.91 42.53
CA LYS A 144 -13.16 35.58 43.71
C LYS A 144 -13.00 37.09 43.53
N LYS A 145 -14.05 37.74 43.02
CA LYS A 145 -14.23 39.19 43.14
C LYS A 145 -15.57 39.48 43.77
#